data_AF-A0A7S0PGQ6-F1
#
_entry.id   AF-A0A7S0PGQ6-F1
#
_cell.length_a   1.000
_cell.length_b   1.000
_cell.length_c   1.000
_cell.angle_alpha   90.00
_cell.angle_beta   90.00
_cell.angle_gamma   90.00
#
_symmetry.space_group_name_H-M   'P 1'
#
loop_
_entity.id
_entity.type
_entity.pdbx_description
1 polymer ?
#
loop_
_entity_poly.entity_id
_entity_poly.type
_entity_poly.pdbx_seq_one_letter_code
_entity_poly.pdbx_strand_id
1 'polypeptide(L)'
;MDLHRTLPDTFLEMSGAVMHPLTLHQRLNYEVPLGSGIAVASAGYMLGNGYVPGNAVITSVETRPTPQLLDLEDALCSIADRERFSVRYYVLGENKRQVVQVLEMDRRFHRAARWQADRREGLWHPTPCRA
;
A
#
# COMPACT_ATOMS: atom_id res chain seq x y z
N MET A 1 -20.40 -11.57 11.19
CA MET A 1 -19.15 -10.95 10.73
C MET A 1 -18.97 -9.69 11.55
N ASP A 2 -17.88 -9.60 12.33
CA ASP A 2 -17.61 -8.47 13.21
C ASP A 2 -17.17 -7.23 12.40
N LEU A 3 -17.98 -6.16 12.44
CA LEU A 3 -17.75 -4.92 11.71
C LEU A 3 -16.46 -4.21 12.12
N HIS A 4 -16.04 -4.36 13.39
CA HIS A 4 -14.85 -3.68 13.90
C HIS A 4 -13.55 -4.31 13.41
N ARG A 5 -13.58 -5.58 12.97
CA ARG A 5 -12.45 -6.28 12.33
C ARG A 5 -12.21 -5.84 10.89
N THR A 6 -13.18 -5.20 10.24
CA THR A 6 -13.05 -4.76 8.84
C THR A 6 -12.52 -3.33 8.66
N LEU A 7 -12.32 -2.60 9.76
CA LEU A 7 -11.66 -1.30 9.73
C LEU A 7 -10.14 -1.52 9.74
N PRO A 8 -9.38 -0.89 8.83
CA PRO A 8 -7.94 -1.02 8.83
C PRO A 8 -7.39 -0.43 10.13
N ASP A 9 -6.69 -1.27 10.88
CA ASP A 9 -5.93 -0.92 12.09
C ASP A 9 -4.44 -0.75 11.78
N THR A 10 -4.05 -0.91 10.51
CA THR A 10 -2.68 -0.78 10.04
C THR A 10 -2.61 -0.14 8.66
N PHE A 11 -1.55 0.63 8.43
CA PHE A 11 -1.20 1.19 7.13
C PHE A 11 0.32 1.30 7.00
N LEU A 12 0.81 1.36 5.77
CA LEU A 12 2.21 1.53 5.42
C LEU A 12 2.43 2.94 4.86
N GLU A 13 3.45 3.61 5.38
CA GLU A 13 3.95 4.89 4.87
C GLU A 13 5.31 4.67 4.20
N MET A 14 5.46 5.13 2.95
CA MET A 14 6.71 5.04 2.19
C MET A 14 6.81 6.18 1.18
N SER A 15 7.89 6.97 1.20
CA SER A 15 8.05 8.14 0.30
C SER A 15 6.82 9.09 0.30
N GLY A 16 6.17 9.24 1.46
CA GLY A 16 4.95 10.02 1.63
C GLY A 16 3.69 9.38 1.02
N ALA A 17 3.81 8.19 0.42
CA ALA A 17 2.67 7.38 0.02
C ALA A 17 2.04 6.72 1.25
N VAL A 18 0.72 6.60 1.26
CA VAL A 18 -0.04 5.93 2.32
C VAL A 18 -0.82 4.78 1.70
N MET A 19 -0.55 3.57 2.17
CA MET A 19 -1.11 2.33 1.62
C MET A 19 -1.74 1.50 2.74
N HIS A 20 -2.90 0.90 2.51
CA HIS A 20 -3.63 0.14 3.52
C HIS A 20 -4.39 -1.05 2.91
N PRO A 21 -4.73 -2.07 3.72
CA PRO A 21 -5.60 -3.16 3.27
C PRO A 21 -6.93 -2.64 2.74
N LEU A 22 -7.48 -3.32 1.73
CA LEU A 22 -8.81 -2.98 1.19
C LEU A 22 -9.87 -2.96 2.29
N THR A 23 -10.62 -1.87 2.33
CA THR A 23 -11.71 -1.70 3.30
C THR A 23 -12.99 -2.37 2.81
N LEU A 24 -13.88 -2.68 3.74
CA LEU A 24 -15.22 -3.18 3.41
C LEU A 24 -15.98 -2.21 2.49
N HIS A 25 -15.80 -0.90 2.67
CA HIS A 25 -16.48 0.11 1.86
C HIS A 25 -15.97 0.09 0.41
N GLN A 26 -14.65 -0.02 0.21
CA GLN A 26 -14.07 -0.16 -1.13
C GLN A 26 -14.54 -1.46 -1.81
N ARG A 27 -14.59 -2.58 -1.08
CA ARG A 27 -15.14 -3.84 -1.60
C ARG A 27 -16.57 -3.65 -2.10
N LEU A 28 -17.42 -3.01 -1.30
CA LEU A 28 -18.83 -2.84 -1.62
C LEU A 28 -19.02 -1.86 -2.79
N ASN A 29 -18.29 -0.75 -2.82
CA ASN A 29 -18.43 0.27 -3.85
C ASN A 29 -17.83 -0.13 -5.20
N TYR A 30 -16.78 -0.94 -5.20
CA TYR A 30 -16.04 -1.30 -6.42
C TYR A 30 -16.08 -2.78 -6.77
N GLU A 31 -16.81 -3.59 -6.01
CA GLU A 31 -16.95 -5.03 -6.21
C GLU A 31 -15.57 -5.74 -6.32
N VAL A 32 -14.68 -5.44 -5.38
CA VAL A 32 -13.32 -6.02 -5.31
C VAL A 32 -13.20 -6.97 -4.11
N PRO A 33 -12.69 -8.20 -4.29
CA PRO A 33 -12.48 -9.11 -3.16
C PRO A 33 -11.51 -8.51 -2.13
N LEU A 34 -11.75 -8.76 -0.83
CA LEU A 34 -10.76 -8.46 0.20
C LEU A 34 -9.50 -9.30 -0.06
N GLY A 35 -8.33 -8.73 0.24
CA GLY A 35 -7.05 -9.40 -0.02
C GLY A 35 -6.65 -9.49 -1.49
N SER A 36 -7.35 -8.79 -2.40
CA SER A 36 -6.96 -8.69 -3.82
C SER A 36 -5.78 -7.73 -4.08
N GLY A 37 -5.16 -7.21 -3.02
CA GLY A 37 -4.06 -6.25 -3.07
C GLY A 37 -4.17 -5.20 -1.97
N ILE A 38 -3.29 -4.20 -2.05
CA ILE A 38 -3.20 -3.10 -1.09
C ILE A 38 -3.64 -1.81 -1.76
N ALA A 39 -4.61 -1.13 -1.15
CA ALA A 39 -5.11 0.13 -1.64
C ALA A 39 -4.14 1.26 -1.32
N VAL A 40 -3.91 2.12 -2.30
CA VAL A 40 -3.22 3.40 -2.15
C VAL A 40 -4.27 4.42 -1.74
N ALA A 41 -4.09 5.06 -0.58
CA ALA A 41 -4.92 6.20 -0.15
C ALA A 41 -4.29 7.53 -0.58
N SER A 42 -2.96 7.59 -0.62
CA SER A 42 -2.20 8.73 -1.12
C SER A 42 -0.98 8.21 -1.86
N ALA A 43 -0.73 8.76 -3.05
CA ALA A 43 0.39 8.34 -3.89
C ALA A 43 1.75 8.83 -3.34
N GLY A 44 1.77 9.94 -2.60
CA GLY A 44 3.05 10.54 -2.17
C GLY A 44 3.96 10.87 -3.35
N TYR A 45 5.28 10.90 -3.08
CA TYR A 45 6.27 11.26 -4.08
C TYR A 45 6.60 10.08 -5.01
N MET A 46 7.02 8.93 -4.45
CA MET A 46 7.41 7.76 -5.24
C MET A 46 6.31 7.26 -6.20
N LEU A 47 5.09 7.02 -5.70
CA LEU A 47 4.00 6.52 -6.56
C LEU A 47 3.52 7.61 -7.51
N GLY A 48 3.45 8.87 -7.04
CA GLY A 48 3.04 10.00 -7.86
C GLY A 48 3.97 10.28 -9.04
N ASN A 49 5.28 10.28 -8.81
CA ASN A 49 6.29 10.42 -9.87
C ASN A 49 6.25 9.24 -10.87
N GLY A 50 5.80 8.08 -10.40
CA GLY A 50 5.54 6.92 -11.22
C GLY A 50 4.16 6.87 -11.88
N TYR A 51 3.32 7.90 -11.79
CA TYR A 51 1.96 7.91 -12.34
C TYR A 51 1.00 6.84 -11.75
N VAL A 52 1.26 6.38 -10.54
CA VAL A 52 0.34 5.50 -9.79
C VAL A 52 -0.61 6.36 -8.95
N PRO A 53 -1.93 6.35 -9.22
CA PRO A 53 -2.86 7.28 -8.58
C PRO A 53 -3.27 6.86 -7.15
N GLY A 54 -3.81 7.80 -6.37
CA GLY A 54 -4.26 7.62 -4.98
C GLY A 54 -5.55 6.80 -4.77
N ASN A 55 -5.96 6.04 -5.79
CA ASN A 55 -7.06 5.07 -5.75
C ASN A 55 -6.65 3.75 -6.43
N ALA A 56 -5.34 3.56 -6.63
CA ALA A 56 -4.78 2.31 -7.13
C ALA A 56 -4.83 1.20 -6.08
N VAL A 57 -4.86 -0.04 -6.53
CA VAL A 57 -4.66 -1.23 -5.72
C VAL A 57 -3.44 -1.97 -6.24
N ILE A 58 -2.38 -2.02 -5.44
CA ILE A 58 -1.13 -2.71 -5.74
C ILE A 58 -1.34 -4.21 -5.54
N THR A 59 -1.07 -4.98 -6.59
CA THR A 59 -1.25 -6.44 -6.62
C THR A 59 0.07 -7.20 -6.53
N SER A 60 1.15 -6.60 -7.03
CA SER A 60 2.50 -7.15 -6.89
C SER A 60 3.57 -6.07 -6.91
N VAL A 61 4.69 -6.36 -6.26
CA VAL A 61 5.94 -5.61 -6.36
C VAL A 61 6.99 -6.57 -6.92
N GLU A 62 7.55 -6.23 -8.08
CA GLU A 62 8.34 -7.15 -8.90
C GLU A 62 7.56 -8.44 -9.18
N THR A 63 8.17 -9.58 -8.85
CA THR A 63 7.60 -10.92 -8.95
C THR A 63 6.86 -11.35 -7.68
N ARG A 64 6.84 -10.52 -6.63
CA ARG A 64 6.24 -10.84 -5.33
C ARG A 64 4.78 -10.36 -5.26
N PRO A 65 3.81 -11.26 -5.10
CA PRO A 65 2.41 -10.86 -4.90
C PRO A 65 2.25 -10.20 -3.53
N THR A 66 1.35 -9.21 -3.42
CA THR A 66 1.13 -8.45 -2.18
C THR A 66 -0.33 -8.56 -1.70
N PRO A 67 -0.81 -9.76 -1.30
CA PRO A 67 -2.18 -9.93 -0.83
C PRO A 67 -2.41 -9.29 0.55
N GLN A 68 -1.36 -9.16 1.37
CA GLN A 68 -1.41 -8.53 2.69
C GLN A 68 -0.43 -7.36 2.80
N LEU A 69 -0.68 -6.47 3.77
CA LEU A 69 0.15 -5.28 3.96
C LEU A 69 1.59 -5.64 4.33
N LEU A 70 1.79 -6.72 5.10
CA LEU A 70 3.12 -7.21 5.46
C LEU A 70 3.90 -7.70 4.24
N ASP A 71 3.24 -8.37 3.29
CA ASP A 71 3.90 -8.81 2.05
C ASP A 71 4.39 -7.60 1.22
N LEU A 72 3.60 -6.52 1.22
CA LEU A 72 3.99 -5.25 0.58
C LEU A 72 5.12 -4.56 1.35
N GLU A 73 5.04 -4.52 2.68
CA GLU A 73 6.09 -3.99 3.54
C GLU A 73 7.41 -4.70 3.27
N ASP A 74 7.45 -6.03 3.38
CA ASP A 74 8.64 -6.84 3.10
C ASP A 74 9.17 -6.59 1.69
N ALA A 75 8.27 -6.44 0.71
CA ALA A 75 8.66 -6.19 -0.66
C ALA A 75 9.34 -4.83 -0.86
N LEU A 76 8.75 -3.76 -0.33
CA LEU A 76 9.29 -2.41 -0.45
C LEU A 76 10.50 -2.20 0.47
N CYS A 77 10.51 -2.83 1.64
CA CYS A 77 11.60 -2.76 2.59
C CYS A 77 12.89 -3.36 2.06
N SER A 78 12.81 -4.41 1.24
CA SER A 78 14.01 -5.04 0.65
C SER A 78 14.64 -4.25 -0.50
N ILE A 79 13.99 -3.20 -1.00
CA ILE A 79 14.46 -2.40 -2.15
C ILE A 79 15.31 -1.24 -1.62
N ALA A 80 16.53 -1.10 -2.16
CA ALA A 80 17.46 -0.07 -1.76
C ALA A 80 17.00 1.34 -2.21
N ASP A 81 17.49 2.37 -1.54
CA ASP A 81 17.25 3.76 -1.98
C ASP A 81 17.78 3.95 -3.42
N ARG A 82 17.01 4.67 -4.25
CA ARG A 82 17.27 4.90 -5.67
C ARG A 82 17.24 3.67 -6.58
N GLU A 83 16.96 2.49 -6.04
CA GLU A 83 16.78 1.30 -6.85
C GLU A 83 15.46 1.39 -7.61
N ARG A 84 15.48 0.98 -8.89
CA ARG A 84 14.27 0.95 -9.71
C ARG A 84 13.59 -0.39 -9.55
N PHE A 85 12.26 -0.33 -9.44
CA PHE A 85 11.47 -1.53 -9.29
C PHE A 85 10.14 -1.42 -10.01
N SER A 86 9.53 -2.54 -10.36
CA SER A 86 8.23 -2.63 -11.00
C SER A 86 7.11 -2.86 -9.99
N VAL A 87 5.98 -2.20 -10.19
CA VAL A 87 4.74 -2.47 -9.47
C VAL A 87 3.64 -2.82 -10.46
N ARG A 88 2.81 -3.79 -10.08
CA ARG A 88 1.56 -4.09 -10.77
C ARG A 88 0.41 -3.55 -9.94
N TYR A 89 -0.50 -2.84 -10.59
CA TYR A 89 -1.69 -2.31 -9.94
C TYR A 89 -2.87 -2.26 -10.90
N TYR A 90 -4.04 -2.01 -10.34
CA TYR A 90 -5.22 -1.59 -11.08
C TYR A 90 -5.89 -0.42 -10.35
N VAL A 91 -6.77 0.31 -11.04
CA VAL A 91 -7.41 1.50 -10.46
C VAL A 91 -8.85 1.17 -10.07
N LEU A 92 -9.25 1.55 -8.84
CA LEU A 92 -10.63 1.41 -8.38
C LEU A 92 -11.54 2.38 -9.15
N GLY A 93 -12.67 1.86 -9.67
CA GLY A 93 -13.62 2.63 -10.46
C GLY A 93 -13.38 2.55 -11.98
N GLU A 94 -12.29 1.94 -12.41
CA GLU A 94 -12.01 1.64 -13.82
C GLU A 94 -12.30 0.16 -14.15
N ASN A 95 -11.98 -0.28 -15.37
CA ASN A 95 -12.18 -1.66 -15.84
C ASN A 95 -11.26 -2.70 -15.17
N LYS A 96 -10.62 -2.36 -14.04
CA LYS A 96 -9.69 -3.19 -13.26
C LYS A 96 -8.54 -3.76 -14.12
N ARG A 97 -8.20 -3.11 -15.24
CA ARG A 97 -7.05 -3.47 -16.08
C ARG A 97 -5.78 -3.39 -15.26
N GLN A 98 -4.99 -4.45 -15.29
CA GLN A 98 -3.68 -4.47 -14.65
C GLN A 98 -2.70 -3.63 -15.48
N VAL A 99 -2.03 -2.71 -14.81
CA VAL A 99 -0.96 -1.86 -15.34
C VAL A 99 0.32 -2.22 -14.60
N VAL A 100 1.43 -2.27 -15.33
CA VAL A 100 2.77 -2.44 -14.76
C VAL A 100 3.53 -1.16 -14.96
N GLN A 101 4.16 -0.67 -13.89
CA GLN A 101 4.83 0.61 -13.88
C GLN A 101 6.15 0.50 -13.16
N VAL A 102 7.19 1.11 -13.71
CA VAL A 102 8.52 1.16 -13.09
C VAL A 102 8.64 2.44 -12.26
N LEU A 103 9.07 2.28 -11.03
CA LEU A 103 9.25 3.31 -10.01
C LEU A 103 10.73 3.41 -9.62
N GLU A 104 11.12 4.51 -8.99
CA GLU A 104 12.41 4.66 -8.30
C GLU A 104 12.12 4.81 -6.80
N MET A 105 12.78 3.99 -5.97
CA MET A 105 12.64 4.06 -4.53
C MET A 105 13.21 5.37 -4.00
N ASP A 106 12.45 6.07 -3.16
CA ASP A 106 12.91 7.25 -2.44
C ASP A 106 12.72 7.06 -0.93
N ARG A 107 13.84 7.08 -0.20
CA ARG A 107 13.88 6.96 1.26
C ARG A 107 14.42 8.20 1.95
N ARG A 108 14.70 9.27 1.20
CA ARG A 108 15.48 10.41 1.70
C ARG A 108 14.65 11.41 2.49
N PHE A 109 13.45 11.71 2.03
CA PHE A 109 12.67 12.85 2.55
C PHE A 109 11.51 12.44 3.46
N HIS A 110 11.06 11.20 3.36
CA HIS A 110 9.88 10.71 4.09
C HIS A 110 10.20 9.48 4.92
N ARG A 111 9.38 9.26 5.95
CA ARG A 111 9.48 8.07 6.79
C ARG A 111 9.08 6.84 6.00
N ALA A 112 9.78 5.74 6.27
CA ALA A 112 9.40 4.40 5.85
C ALA A 112 8.99 3.62 7.10
N ALA A 113 7.69 3.46 7.34
CA ALA A 113 7.20 2.77 8.52
C ALA A 113 5.79 2.19 8.31
N ARG A 114 5.55 1.02 8.90
CA ARG A 114 4.20 0.53 9.12
C ARG A 114 3.66 1.10 10.42
N TRP A 115 2.43 1.56 10.40
CA TRP A 115 1.72 2.05 11.57
C TRP A 115 0.68 1.04 12.01
N GLN A 116 0.55 0.85 13.32
CA GLN A 116 -0.46 -0.01 13.93
C GLN A 116 -1.22 0.79 14.99
N ALA A 117 -2.55 0.78 14.92
CA ALA A 117 -3.40 1.40 15.92
C ALA A 117 -3.47 0.52 17.17
N ASP A 118 -3.18 1.11 18.33
CA ASP A 118 -3.54 0.55 19.63
C ASP A 118 -4.91 1.09 20.04
N ARG A 119 -5.91 0.20 20.06
CA ARG A 119 -7.29 0.58 20.40
C ARG A 119 -7.50 0.87 21.89
N ARG A 120 -6.60 0.42 22.77
CA ARG A 120 -6.69 0.69 24.22
C ARG A 120 -6.18 2.09 24.52
N GLU A 121 -5.07 2.48 23.89
CA GLU A 121 -4.44 3.77 24.11
C GLU A 121 -5.01 4.87 23.19
N GLY A 122 -5.63 4.49 22.06
CA GLY A 122 -6.08 5.42 21.04
C GLY A 122 -4.92 6.05 20.25
N LEU A 123 -3.75 5.41 20.27
CA LEU A 123 -2.51 5.89 19.66
C LEU A 123 -2.08 5.00 18.49
N TRP A 124 -1.20 5.53 17.64
CA TRP A 124 -0.58 4.79 16.54
C TRP A 124 0.89 4.56 16.83
N HIS A 125 1.31 3.30 16.73
CA HIS A 125 2.70 2.89 16.96
C HIS A 125 3.41 2.61 15.65
N PRO A 126 4.53 3.29 15.35
CA PRO A 126 5.29 3.05 14.13
C PRO A 126 6.27 1.88 14.32
N THR A 127 6.27 0.96 13.36
CA THR A 127 7.32 -0.03 13.13
C THR A 127 8.14 0.44 11.92
N PRO A 128 9.41 0.86 12.11
CA PRO A 128 10.23 1.33 11.01
C PRO A 128 10.58 0.18 10.05
N CYS A 129 10.46 0.46 8.77
CA CYS A 129 10.88 -0.44 7.70
C CYS A 129 12.42 -0.50 7.66
N ARG A 130 12.99 -1.70 7.82
CA ARG A 130 14.45 -1.92 7.73
C ARG A 130 14.76 -2.58 6.38
N ALA A 131 15.73 -2.01 5.66
CA ALA A 131 16.33 -2.63 4.48
C ALA A 131 17.40 -3.65 4.87
#